data_AF-K6ZMR7-F1
#
_entry.id   AF-K6ZMR7-F1
#
_cell.length_a   1.000
_cell.length_b   1.000
_cell.length_c   1.000
_cell.angle_alpha   90.00
_cell.angle_beta   90.00
_cell.angle_gamma   90.00
#
_symmetry.space_group_name_H-M   'P 1'
#
loop_
_entity.id
_entity.type
_entity.pdbx_description
1 polymer ?
#
loop_
_entity_poly.entity_id
_entity_poly.type
_entity_poly.pdbx_seq_one_letter_code
_entity_poly.pdbx_strand_id
1 'polypeptide(L)' 'MFFEDLSAQGIQDDLLARLTSFPNVIVTIHQSFFTREAMPNIAQITLSNISQFELDGGVPNAVT' A
#
# COMPACT_ATOMS: atom_id res chain seq x y z
N MET A 1 7.84 -4.44 -0.40
CA MET A 1 7.18 -3.95 -1.63
C MET A 1 8.28 -3.56 -2.58
N PHE A 2 8.34 -4.21 -3.74
CA PHE A 2 9.43 -3.99 -4.69
C PHE A 2 9.08 -2.78 -5.56
N PHE A 3 9.92 -1.75 -5.50
CA PHE A 3 9.90 -0.61 -6.42
C PHE A 3 10.66 -0.93 -7.73
N GLU A 4 11.30 -2.09 -7.79
CA GLU A 4 12.09 -2.61 -8.89
C GLU A 4 11.46 -3.91 -9.41
N ASP A 5 11.66 -4.22 -10.69
CA ASP A 5 11.23 -5.50 -11.26
C ASP A 5 12.13 -6.62 -10.75
N LEU A 6 11.63 -7.35 -9.74
CA LEU A 6 12.29 -8.53 -9.18
C LEU A 6 11.62 -9.83 -9.64
N SER A 7 10.86 -9.81 -10.73
CA SER A 7 10.15 -11.01 -11.23
C SER A 7 11.09 -12.16 -11.60
N ALA A 8 12.33 -11.86 -11.98
CA ALA A 8 13.38 -12.83 -12.26
C ALA A 8 14.09 -13.36 -11.00
N GLN A 9 13.84 -12.77 -9.83
CA GLN A 9 14.40 -13.21 -8.55
C GLN A 9 13.41 -14.17 -7.87
N GLY A 10 13.92 -15.28 -7.32
CA GLY A 10 13.10 -16.18 -6.53
C GLY A 10 12.57 -15.52 -5.26
N ILE A 11 11.42 -15.97 -4.77
CA ILE A 11 10.89 -15.54 -3.47
C ILE A 11 11.80 -16.10 -2.37
N GLN A 12 12.49 -15.20 -1.65
CA GLN A 12 13.44 -15.58 -0.59
C GLN A 12 12.75 -16.01 0.72
N ASP A 13 11.52 -15.56 0.94
CA ASP A 13 10.74 -15.94 2.11
C ASP A 13 10.13 -17.34 1.89
N ASP A 14 10.63 -18.33 2.63
CA ASP A 14 10.23 -19.73 2.49
C ASP A 14 8.73 -19.95 2.73
N LEU A 15 8.10 -19.18 3.64
CA LEU A 15 6.68 -19.30 3.91
C LEU A 15 5.86 -18.77 2.74
N LEU A 16 6.20 -17.58 2.23
CA LEU A 16 5.55 -17.00 1.08
C LEU A 16 5.76 -17.85 -0.18
N ALA A 17 6.96 -18.38 -0.39
CA ALA A 17 7.28 -19.30 -1.49
C ALA A 17 6.40 -20.56 -1.42
N ARG A 18 6.28 -21.15 -0.23
CA ARG A 18 5.41 -22.32 -0.02
C ARG A 18 3.94 -21.99 -0.24
N LEU A 19 3.43 -20.90 0.32
CA LEU A 19 2.02 -20.51 0.18
C LEU A 19 1.64 -20.22 -1.28
N THR A 20 2.50 -19.51 -2.01
CA THR A 20 2.26 -19.19 -3.43
C THR A 20 2.40 -20.39 -4.38
N SER A 21 2.96 -21.52 -3.91
CA SER A 21 3.04 -22.77 -4.70
C SER A 21 1.75 -23.60 -4.69
N PHE A 22 0.83 -23.36 -3.76
CA PHE A 22 -0.39 -24.15 -3.64
C PHE A 22 -1.47 -23.70 -4.65
N PRO A 23 -2.12 -24.64 -5.36
CA PRO A 23 -3.13 -24.30 -6.37
C PRO A 23 -4.42 -23.70 -5.78
N ASN A 24 -4.62 -23.81 -4.46
CA ASN A 24 -5.77 -23.32 -3.72
C ASN A 24 -5.45 -22.07 -2.88
N VAL A 25 -4.32 -21.41 -3.12
CA VAL A 25 -3.92 -20.18 -2.42
C VAL A 25 -3.77 -19.06 -3.43
N ILE A 26 -4.46 -17.95 -3.20
CA ILE A 26 -4.29 -16.71 -3.96
C ILE A 26 -3.77 -15.65 -2.99
N VAL A 27 -2.57 -15.13 -3.28
CA VAL A 27 -1.99 -14.01 -2.54
C VAL A 27 -2.06 -12.78 -3.43
N THR A 28 -2.44 -11.66 -2.83
CA THR A 28 -2.48 -10.38 -3.52
C THR A 28 -1.77 -9.32 -2.68
N ILE A 29 -1.02 -8.44 -3.33
CA ILE A 29 -0.16 -7.47 -2.64
C ILE A 29 -1.00 -6.27 -2.22
N HIS A 30 -1.57 -6.34 -1.01
CA HIS A 30 -2.27 -5.23 -0.34
C HIS A 30 -3.25 -4.43 -1.22
N GLN A 31 -3.82 -5.07 -2.25
CA GLN A 31 -4.55 -4.37 -3.31
C GLN A 31 -6.02 -4.14 -2.96
N SER A 32 -6.44 -4.48 -1.74
CA SER A 32 -7.83 -4.33 -1.30
C SER A 32 -8.31 -2.87 -1.30
N PHE A 33 -7.40 -1.91 -1.13
CA PHE A 33 -7.74 -0.48 -1.19
C PHE A 33 -7.87 0.06 -2.62
N PHE A 34 -7.50 -0.70 -3.66
CA PHE A 34 -7.38 -0.17 -5.02
C PHE A 34 -8.74 -0.15 -5.76
N THR A 35 -9.66 0.68 -5.27
CA THR A 35 -10.99 0.90 -5.88
C THR A 35 -11.15 2.32 -6.42
N ARG A 36 -12.16 2.53 -7.27
CA ARG A 36 -12.48 3.85 -7.84
C ARG A 36 -12.94 4.86 -6.77
N GLU A 37 -13.45 4.38 -5.65
CA GLU A 37 -13.95 5.17 -4.53
C GLU A 37 -12.84 5.48 -3.53
N ALA A 38 -12.01 4.49 -3.21
CA ALA A 38 -10.97 4.65 -2.20
C ALA A 38 -9.82 5.53 -2.68
N MET A 39 -9.43 5.45 -3.96
CA MET A 39 -8.31 6.24 -4.49
C MET A 39 -8.54 7.77 -4.41
N PRO A 40 -9.70 8.32 -4.82
CA PRO A 40 -10.01 9.74 -4.63
C PRO A 40 -10.05 10.15 -3.15
N ASN A 41 -10.59 9.29 -2.28
CA ASN A 41 -10.65 9.59 -0.84
C ASN A 41 -9.25 9.70 -0.22
N ILE A 42 -8.34 8.78 -0.57
CA ILE A 42 -6.94 8.83 -0.13
C ILE A 42 -6.28 10.14 -0.60
N ALA A 43 -6.49 10.52 -1.86
CA ALA A 43 -5.94 11.77 -2.41
C ALA A 43 -6.52 13.01 -1.69
N GLN A 44 -7.83 13.04 -1.46
CA GLN A 44 -8.50 14.16 -0.79
C GLN A 44 -8.00 14.35 0.65
N ILE A 45 -7.90 13.27 1.43
CA ILE A 45 -7.39 13.33 2.81
C ILE A 45 -5.91 13.75 2.82
N THR A 46 -5.12 13.27 1.86
CA THR A 46 -3.71 13.67 1.72
C THR A 46 -3.58 15.18 1.48
N LEU A 47 -4.34 15.73 0.53
CA LEU A 47 -4.34 17.17 0.25
C LEU A 47 -4.86 17.98 1.44
N SER A 48 -5.90 17.50 2.12
CA SER A 48 -6.43 18.16 3.32
C SER A 48 -5.39 18.24 4.44
N ASN A 49 -4.62 17.18 4.68
CA ASN A 49 -3.55 17.18 5.68
C ASN A 49 -2.46 18.21 5.33
N ILE A 50 -2.09 18.31 4.06
CA ILE A 50 -1.09 19.28 3.58
C ILE A 50 -1.62 20.71 3.77
N SER A 51 -2.83 21.01 3.32
CA SER A 51 -3.42 22.34 3.45
C SER A 51 -3.59 22.76 4.91
N GLN A 52 -3.97 21.83 5.79
CA GLN A 52 -4.08 22.14 7.22
C GLN A 52 -2.71 22.46 7.83
N PHE A 53 -1.69 21.68 7.48
CA PHE A 53 -0.32 21.97 7.91
C PHE A 53 0.15 23.35 7.45
N GLU A 54 -0.13 23.74 6.20
CA GLU A 54 0.24 25.06 5.67
C GLU A 54 -0.49 26.21 6.37
N LEU A 55 -1.73 26.00 6.79
CA LEU A 55 -2.56 27.04 7.42
C LEU A 55 -2.18 27.30 8.88
N ASP A 56 -2.05 26.25 9.69
CA ASP A 56 -1.87 26.38 11.14
C ASP A 56 -0.87 25.40 11.76
N GLY A 57 -0.18 24.60 10.95
CA GLY A 57 0.75 23.57 11.42
C GLY A 57 0.07 22.31 11.95
N GLY A 58 -1.26 22.23 11.93
CA GLY A 58 -2.04 21.08 12.37
C GLY A 58 -1.94 19.91 11.39
N VAL A 59 -1.64 18.71 11.89
CA VAL A 59 -1.58 17.48 11.09
C VAL A 59 -2.28 16.34 11.85
N PRO A 60 -3.61 16.20 11.72
CA PRO A 60 -4.38 15.20 12.48
C PRO A 60 -3.93 13.76 12.23
N ASN A 61 -3.39 13.50 11.04
CA ASN A 61 -2.89 12.19 10.63
C ASN A 61 -1.35 12.07 10.72
N ALA A 62 -0.70 12.89 11.55
CA ALA A 62 0.74 12.75 11.79
C ALA A 62 1.06 11.40 12.44
N VAL A 63 2.17 10.80 12.02
CA VAL A 63 2.74 9.62 12.67
C VAL A 63 4.00 10.08 13.41
N THR A 64 4.05 9.80 14.71
CA THR A 64 5.16 10.14 15.63
C THR A 64 6.10 8.97 15.83
#